data_AF-A0A367AGU6-F1
#
_entry.id   AF-A0A367AGU6-F1
#
_cell.length_a   1.000
_cell.length_b   1.000
_cell.length_c   1.000
_cell.angle_alpha   90.00
_cell.angle_beta   90.00
_cell.angle_gamma   90.00
#
_symmetry.space_group_name_H-M   'P 1'
#
loop_
_entity.id
_entity.type
_entity.pdbx_description
1 polymer ?
#
loop_
_entity_poly.entity_id
_entity_poly.type
_entity_poly.pdbx_seq_one_letter_code
_entity_poly.pdbx_strand_id
1 'polypeptide(L)'
;MTEHREPYPVRVDAARDPALSRGLWLVKWLLLLPHYVVLAFLWIGFVVVSVIAFVAILVTGRYPRPLFDYAVGVLRWTWRVQHYGYGALGTDRYPPFRLTDDPAYPAHLEVPYPEHLSRGLVLVKWWLLAIPHYLILAVLVGGGLWLGAGGRGGDDGWAAGGLLTLLVLIAGIALLFTGRYPPSLYDFVIGLNRWALRVAAYAALMTDRYPPFRLDMGGTDPGTPAVPPPPAPSGGGATAAAPTPPAGAGGHPYHPGSTWSAGRVVAVVIGAVLLTAATGFGIGGATLLWADRTQRDGDFLVTPWASVSTDGYAITSDSIELDVRGSDWVLDDFLGTARIEVDPSSADEELFVGIARTADADRYLADVRHDVVRDLGPRWEGRGNRWLGPDAVREVDGGAPAAPPGDQDIWVESATGRGELSLEWRPADGDWTVVLMRADGAADLAADVRVGATVPALPGLAAALFGIGGVLLAAGLVLVLVAARRSGQTPPPAGPTAPPPAPVLSTSGGPQG
;
A
#
# COMPACT_ATOMS: atom_id res chain seq x y z
N MET A 1 -21.39 -25.13 30.31
CA MET A 1 -22.37 -24.49 29.41
C MET A 1 -21.74 -24.44 28.04
N THR A 2 -21.93 -25.48 27.22
CA THR A 2 -21.41 -25.55 25.86
C THR A 2 -22.36 -24.78 24.96
N GLU A 3 -21.99 -23.56 24.56
CA GLU A 3 -22.70 -22.85 23.49
C GLU A 3 -22.64 -23.71 22.22
N HIS A 4 -23.77 -24.27 21.81
CA HIS A 4 -23.94 -24.73 20.43
C HIS A 4 -23.99 -23.49 19.53
N ARG A 5 -22.81 -23.04 19.08
CA ARG A 5 -22.69 -21.91 18.16
C ARG A 5 -23.14 -22.36 16.78
N GLU A 6 -24.16 -21.72 16.24
CA GLU A 6 -24.52 -21.91 14.84
C GLU A 6 -23.36 -21.50 13.92
N PRO A 7 -22.96 -22.38 12.98
CA PRO A 7 -22.01 -22.05 11.92
C PRO A 7 -22.41 -20.80 11.13
N TYR A 8 -21.45 -19.96 10.80
CA TYR A 8 -21.70 -18.85 9.87
C TYR A 8 -21.88 -19.41 8.45
N PRO A 9 -22.82 -18.89 7.63
CA PRO A 9 -23.16 -19.50 6.34
C PRO A 9 -22.02 -19.47 5.32
N VAL A 10 -21.17 -18.45 5.33
CA VAL A 10 -20.01 -18.35 4.41
C VAL A 10 -18.82 -19.07 5.02
N ARG A 11 -18.41 -20.17 4.39
CA ARG A 11 -17.29 -21.02 4.82
C ARG A 11 -16.08 -20.77 3.94
N VAL A 12 -14.92 -20.59 4.56
CA VAL A 12 -13.66 -20.37 3.85
C VAL A 12 -12.61 -21.32 4.40
N ASP A 13 -12.22 -22.30 3.60
CA ASP A 13 -11.19 -23.27 3.97
C ASP A 13 -9.89 -23.02 3.19
N ALA A 14 -8.77 -23.24 3.87
CA ALA A 14 -7.42 -23.14 3.34
C ALA A 14 -6.54 -24.23 3.96
N ALA A 15 -6.20 -25.24 3.16
CA ALA A 15 -5.18 -26.21 3.51
C ALA A 15 -3.79 -25.61 3.29
N ARG A 16 -2.91 -25.83 4.27
CA ARG A 16 -1.53 -25.42 4.20
C ARG A 16 -0.71 -26.46 3.45
N ASP A 17 0.09 -26.01 2.49
CA ASP A 17 1.05 -26.88 1.80
C ASP A 17 2.27 -27.17 2.72
N PRO A 18 2.62 -28.44 2.99
CA PRO A 18 3.75 -28.77 3.86
C PRO A 18 5.12 -28.43 3.24
N ALA A 19 5.22 -28.25 1.92
CA ALA A 19 6.48 -28.04 1.21
C ALA A 19 6.49 -26.76 0.37
N LEU A 20 6.31 -25.60 1.02
CA LEU A 20 6.48 -24.30 0.37
C LEU A 20 7.95 -24.07 0.00
N SER A 21 8.17 -23.64 -1.24
CA SER A 21 9.48 -23.29 -1.76
C SER A 21 9.99 -21.98 -1.18
N ARG A 22 11.31 -21.90 -0.97
CA ARG A 22 11.95 -20.78 -0.25
C ARG A 22 11.92 -19.46 -1.02
N GLY A 23 12.02 -19.51 -2.35
CA GLY A 23 12.22 -18.34 -3.20
C GLY A 23 11.12 -18.06 -4.22
N LEU A 24 10.17 -18.96 -4.45
CA LEU A 24 9.17 -18.80 -5.52
C LEU A 24 8.23 -17.62 -5.26
N TRP A 25 8.00 -17.26 -3.99
CA TRP A 25 7.21 -16.08 -3.60
C TRP A 25 7.75 -14.76 -4.17
N LEU A 26 9.04 -14.67 -4.52
CA LEU A 26 9.64 -13.50 -5.17
C LEU A 26 9.21 -13.35 -6.64
N VAL A 27 8.77 -14.44 -7.28
CA VAL A 27 8.38 -14.47 -8.70
C VAL A 27 6.87 -14.63 -8.89
N LYS A 28 6.12 -14.94 -7.82
CA LYS A 28 4.65 -15.09 -7.89
C LYS A 28 3.94 -13.85 -8.46
N TRP A 29 4.43 -12.64 -8.20
CA TRP A 29 3.84 -11.42 -8.77
C TRP A 29 3.76 -11.47 -10.30
N LEU A 30 4.79 -12.03 -10.97
CA LEU A 30 4.83 -12.15 -12.41
C LEU A 30 3.83 -13.22 -12.90
N LEU A 31 3.75 -14.35 -12.21
CA LEU A 31 2.83 -15.45 -12.53
C LEU A 31 1.36 -15.08 -12.31
N LEU A 32 1.10 -14.10 -11.44
CA LEU A 32 -0.24 -13.58 -11.15
C LEU A 32 -0.73 -12.56 -12.17
N LEU A 33 0.16 -11.99 -13.00
CA LEU A 33 -0.22 -10.97 -13.98
C LEU A 33 -1.39 -11.41 -14.88
N PRO A 34 -1.41 -12.63 -15.47
CA PRO A 34 -2.53 -13.07 -16.28
C PRO A 34 -3.83 -13.23 -15.47
N HIS A 35 -3.74 -13.66 -14.20
CA HIS A 35 -4.90 -13.74 -13.32
C HIS A 35 -5.50 -12.38 -13.01
N TYR A 36 -4.67 -11.37 -12.74
CA TYR A 36 -5.14 -10.02 -12.45
C TYR A 36 -5.84 -9.39 -13.66
N VAL A 37 -5.33 -9.60 -14.87
CA VAL A 37 -5.99 -9.12 -16.09
C VAL A 37 -7.39 -9.72 -16.22
N VAL A 38 -7.53 -11.04 -16.09
CA VAL A 38 -8.84 -11.70 -16.23
C VAL A 38 -9.78 -11.34 -15.08
N LEU A 39 -9.27 -11.32 -13.85
CA LEU A 39 -10.05 -10.92 -12.68
C LEU A 39 -10.54 -9.47 -12.79
N ALA A 40 -9.77 -8.54 -13.36
CA ALA A 40 -10.22 -7.17 -13.57
C ALA A 40 -11.50 -7.11 -14.41
N PHE A 41 -11.55 -7.83 -15.54
CA PHE A 41 -12.78 -7.93 -16.35
C PHE A 41 -13.93 -8.61 -15.60
N LEU A 42 -13.64 -9.66 -14.84
CA LEU A 42 -14.65 -10.36 -14.05
C LEU A 42 -15.23 -9.49 -12.93
N TRP A 43 -14.41 -8.65 -12.29
CA TRP A 43 -14.85 -7.71 -11.26
C TRP A 43 -15.71 -6.58 -11.84
N ILE A 44 -15.45 -6.14 -13.07
CA ILE A 44 -16.39 -5.24 -13.80
C ILE A 44 -17.75 -5.93 -13.94
N GLY A 45 -17.77 -7.18 -14.40
CA GLY A 45 -18.99 -7.97 -14.46
C GLY A 45 -19.64 -8.14 -13.09
N PHE A 46 -18.86 -8.35 -12.03
CA PHE A 46 -19.36 -8.50 -10.65
C PHE A 46 -20.09 -7.25 -10.17
N VAL A 47 -19.58 -6.06 -10.47
CA VAL A 47 -20.24 -4.79 -10.15
C VAL A 47 -21.57 -4.67 -10.89
N VAL A 48 -21.59 -4.93 -12.20
CA VAL A 48 -22.82 -4.90 -13.01
C VAL A 48 -23.85 -5.88 -12.45
N VAL A 49 -23.43 -7.10 -12.16
CA VAL A 49 -24.28 -8.15 -11.59
C VAL A 49 -24.80 -7.74 -10.20
N SER A 50 -24.00 -7.09 -9.38
CA SER A 50 -24.41 -6.60 -8.05
C SER A 50 -25.49 -5.52 -8.15
N VAL A 51 -25.41 -4.62 -9.12
CA VAL A 51 -26.45 -3.60 -9.38
C VAL A 51 -27.75 -4.27 -9.84
N ILE A 52 -27.67 -5.23 -10.77
CA ILE A 52 -28.86 -5.97 -11.24
C ILE A 52 -29.47 -6.77 -10.07
N ALA A 53 -28.64 -7.44 -9.28
CA ALA A 53 -29.06 -8.20 -8.10
C ALA A 53 -29.71 -7.30 -7.06
N PHE A 54 -29.18 -6.10 -6.81
CA PHE A 54 -29.78 -5.11 -5.91
C PHE A 54 -31.24 -4.80 -6.31
N VAL A 55 -31.47 -4.47 -7.58
CA VAL A 55 -32.82 -4.17 -8.09
C VAL A 55 -33.70 -5.41 -8.05
N ALA A 56 -33.18 -6.58 -8.45
CA ALA A 56 -33.92 -7.84 -8.42
C ALA A 56 -34.35 -8.23 -7.00
N ILE A 57 -33.49 -8.05 -6.00
CA ILE A 57 -33.80 -8.34 -4.60
C ILE A 57 -34.81 -7.32 -4.05
N LEU A 58 -34.70 -6.04 -4.42
CA LEU A 58 -35.66 -5.03 -3.98
C LEU A 58 -37.09 -5.34 -4.45
N VAL A 59 -37.23 -5.80 -5.71
CA VAL A 59 -38.53 -6.12 -6.32
C VAL A 59 -39.03 -7.50 -5.88
N THR A 60 -38.19 -8.53 -5.95
CA THR A 60 -38.62 -9.93 -5.80
C THR A 60 -38.30 -10.53 -4.42
N GLY A 61 -37.35 -9.96 -3.68
CA GLY A 61 -36.79 -10.55 -2.47
C GLY A 61 -35.85 -11.74 -2.72
N ARG A 62 -35.43 -11.97 -3.98
CA ARG A 62 -34.60 -13.10 -4.37
C ARG A 62 -33.40 -12.65 -5.20
N TYR A 63 -32.26 -13.29 -4.98
CA TYR A 63 -31.06 -13.12 -5.79
C TYR A 63 -31.17 -14.02 -7.04
N PRO A 64 -31.15 -13.52 -8.29
CA PRO A 64 -31.22 -14.39 -9.46
C PRO A 64 -30.07 -15.42 -9.49
N ARG A 65 -30.38 -16.72 -9.60
CA ARG A 65 -29.38 -17.80 -9.49
C ARG A 65 -28.16 -17.66 -10.42
N PRO A 66 -28.31 -17.37 -11.73
CA PRO A 66 -27.15 -17.23 -12.62
C PRO A 66 -26.20 -16.10 -12.20
N LEU A 67 -26.77 -15.00 -11.67
CA LEU A 67 -26.03 -13.86 -11.15
C LEU A 67 -25.28 -14.23 -9.86
N PHE A 68 -25.93 -14.98 -8.97
CA PHE A 68 -25.33 -15.47 -7.74
C PHE A 68 -24.16 -16.42 -8.03
N ASP A 69 -24.35 -17.39 -8.94
CA ASP A 69 -23.33 -18.37 -9.30
C ASP A 69 -22.10 -17.71 -9.93
N TYR A 70 -22.32 -16.70 -10.78
CA TYR A 70 -21.25 -15.86 -11.32
C TYR A 70 -20.49 -15.14 -10.20
N ALA A 71 -21.20 -14.43 -9.33
CA ALA A 71 -20.61 -13.63 -8.27
C ALA A 71 -19.81 -14.50 -7.27
N VAL A 72 -20.36 -15.65 -6.85
CA VAL A 72 -19.64 -16.63 -6.02
C VAL A 72 -18.42 -17.19 -6.75
N GLY A 73 -18.53 -17.44 -8.05
CA GLY A 73 -17.42 -17.89 -8.88
C GLY A 73 -16.24 -16.89 -8.91
N VAL A 74 -16.53 -15.60 -9.02
CA VAL A 74 -15.51 -14.53 -8.97
C VAL A 74 -14.84 -14.48 -7.60
N LEU A 75 -15.61 -14.61 -6.51
CA LEU A 75 -15.05 -14.64 -5.15
C LEU A 75 -14.19 -15.89 -4.91
N ARG A 76 -14.61 -17.07 -5.39
CA ARG A 76 -13.83 -18.32 -5.30
C ARG A 76 -12.50 -18.19 -6.01
N TRP A 77 -12.51 -17.64 -7.22
CA TRP A 77 -11.27 -17.45 -7.97
C TRP A 77 -10.36 -16.40 -7.31
N THR A 78 -10.94 -15.28 -6.86
CA THR A 78 -10.20 -14.28 -6.08
C THR A 78 -9.53 -14.91 -4.86
N TRP A 79 -10.25 -15.77 -4.12
CA TRP A 79 -9.69 -16.47 -2.96
C TRP A 79 -8.52 -17.38 -3.34
N ARG A 80 -8.63 -18.18 -4.41
CA ARG A 80 -7.52 -19.02 -4.90
C ARG A 80 -6.28 -18.20 -5.25
N VAL A 81 -6.48 -17.06 -5.93
CA VAL A 81 -5.39 -16.14 -6.31
C VAL A 81 -4.74 -15.52 -5.08
N GLN A 82 -5.53 -15.08 -4.10
CA GLN A 82 -5.02 -14.53 -2.84
C GLN A 82 -4.27 -15.58 -2.01
N HIS A 83 -4.77 -16.81 -1.96
CA HIS A 83 -4.13 -17.93 -1.25
C HIS A 83 -2.76 -18.29 -1.83
N TYR A 84 -2.64 -18.30 -3.16
CA TYR A 84 -1.36 -18.51 -3.85
C TYR A 84 -0.42 -17.29 -3.71
N GLY A 85 -0.96 -16.09 -3.89
CA GLY A 85 -0.25 -14.82 -3.96
C GLY A 85 -0.02 -14.13 -2.62
N TYR A 86 0.05 -12.80 -2.67
CA TYR A 86 0.39 -11.97 -1.51
C TYR A 86 -0.77 -11.75 -0.52
N GLY A 87 -1.89 -12.45 -0.68
CA GLY A 87 -2.97 -12.50 0.31
C GLY A 87 -2.72 -13.52 1.41
N ALA A 88 -1.99 -14.61 1.12
CA ALA A 88 -1.65 -15.61 2.14
C ALA A 88 -0.32 -16.34 1.95
N LEU A 89 0.26 -16.40 0.74
CA LEU A 89 1.41 -17.25 0.41
C LEU A 89 1.28 -18.69 0.92
N GLY A 90 0.06 -19.24 0.84
CA GLY A 90 -0.33 -20.50 1.47
C GLY A 90 -0.12 -21.76 0.64
N THR A 91 0.11 -21.60 -0.68
CA THR A 91 0.39 -22.71 -1.60
C THR A 91 1.27 -22.28 -2.76
N ASP A 92 2.06 -23.22 -3.30
CA ASP A 92 2.81 -23.04 -4.55
C ASP A 92 2.09 -23.64 -5.76
N ARG A 93 0.90 -24.23 -5.57
CA ARG A 93 0.07 -24.72 -6.67
C ARG A 93 -0.58 -23.55 -7.41
N TYR A 94 -0.26 -23.42 -8.69
CA TYR A 94 -0.77 -22.33 -9.53
C TYR A 94 -2.32 -22.37 -9.65
N PRO A 95 -3.03 -21.25 -9.46
CA PRO A 95 -4.50 -21.23 -9.48
C PRO A 95 -5.09 -21.56 -10.86
N PRO A 96 -6.08 -22.48 -10.95
CA PRO A 96 -6.77 -22.76 -12.21
C PRO A 96 -7.67 -21.59 -12.64
N PHE A 97 -7.72 -21.31 -13.95
CA PHE A 97 -8.59 -20.29 -14.58
C PHE A 97 -10.03 -20.80 -14.70
N ARG A 98 -10.71 -21.00 -13.57
CA ARG A 98 -12.09 -21.49 -13.50
C ARG A 98 -12.85 -20.76 -12.41
N LEU A 99 -14.16 -20.57 -12.60
CA LEU A 99 -15.07 -19.98 -11.62
C LEU A 99 -15.68 -21.03 -10.69
N THR A 100 -15.80 -22.28 -11.15
CA THR A 100 -16.30 -23.40 -10.36
C THR A 100 -15.37 -23.75 -9.21
N ASP A 101 -15.87 -24.52 -8.26
CA ASP A 101 -15.02 -25.09 -7.23
C ASP A 101 -14.11 -26.18 -7.82
N ASP A 102 -12.92 -26.34 -7.23
CA ASP A 102 -11.96 -27.38 -7.59
C ASP A 102 -11.56 -28.13 -6.31
N PRO A 103 -12.10 -29.34 -6.08
CA PRO A 103 -11.84 -30.11 -4.87
C PRO A 103 -10.38 -30.47 -4.64
N ALA A 104 -9.54 -30.43 -5.68
CA ALA A 104 -8.12 -30.77 -5.58
C ALA A 104 -7.24 -29.56 -5.19
N TYR A 105 -7.80 -28.35 -5.24
CA TYR A 105 -7.09 -27.11 -4.91
C TYR A 105 -7.19 -26.81 -3.40
N PRO A 106 -6.14 -26.34 -2.72
CA PRO A 106 -6.13 -26.20 -1.25
C PRO A 106 -6.97 -25.04 -0.69
N ALA A 107 -7.65 -24.24 -1.51
CA ALA A 107 -8.41 -23.07 -1.07
C ALA A 107 -9.86 -23.14 -1.56
N HIS A 108 -10.80 -23.21 -0.62
CA HIS A 108 -12.23 -23.37 -0.89
C HIS A 108 -13.05 -22.23 -0.29
N LEU A 109 -14.07 -21.80 -1.03
CA LEU A 109 -15.06 -20.83 -0.59
C LEU A 109 -16.46 -21.36 -0.93
N GLU A 110 -17.26 -21.56 0.11
CA GLU A 110 -18.66 -21.96 -0.01
C GLU A 110 -19.57 -20.83 0.50
N VAL A 111 -20.53 -20.45 -0.34
CA VAL A 111 -21.60 -19.51 0.00
C VAL A 111 -22.92 -20.20 -0.35
N PRO A 112 -23.74 -20.57 0.64
CA PRO A 112 -25.04 -21.17 0.37
C PRO A 112 -25.97 -20.14 -0.27
N TYR A 113 -26.77 -20.58 -1.24
CA TYR A 113 -27.73 -19.71 -1.90
C TYR A 113 -28.85 -19.29 -0.93
N PRO A 114 -29.10 -17.99 -0.72
CA PRO A 114 -30.18 -17.53 0.14
C PRO A 114 -31.54 -17.67 -0.56
N GLU A 115 -32.47 -18.42 0.03
CA GLU A 115 -33.81 -18.60 -0.57
C GLU A 115 -34.64 -17.31 -0.57
N HIS A 116 -34.47 -16.49 0.47
CA HIS A 116 -35.15 -15.20 0.63
C HIS A 116 -34.19 -14.19 1.25
N LEU A 117 -34.23 -12.95 0.75
CA LEU A 117 -33.47 -11.80 1.26
C LEU A 117 -34.42 -10.66 1.63
N SER A 118 -34.02 -9.89 2.64
CA SER A 118 -34.80 -8.79 3.19
C SER A 118 -34.79 -7.53 2.29
N ARG A 119 -35.94 -7.23 1.67
CA ARG A 119 -36.09 -6.17 0.65
C ARG A 119 -35.62 -4.77 1.10
N GLY A 120 -36.02 -4.36 2.32
CA GLY A 120 -35.68 -3.03 2.85
C GLY A 120 -34.27 -2.94 3.44
N LEU A 121 -33.76 -4.05 3.96
CA LEU A 121 -32.42 -4.09 4.57
C LEU A 121 -31.34 -3.90 3.50
N VAL A 122 -31.57 -4.39 2.27
CA VAL A 122 -30.67 -4.18 1.13
C VAL A 122 -30.28 -2.71 0.92
N LEU A 123 -31.14 -1.73 1.18
CA LEU A 123 -30.79 -0.31 1.02
C LEU A 123 -29.75 0.20 2.03
N VAL A 124 -29.65 -0.43 3.20
CA VAL A 124 -28.87 0.05 4.35
C VAL A 124 -27.69 -0.87 4.65
N LYS A 125 -27.86 -2.16 4.37
CA LYS A 125 -26.93 -3.24 4.71
C LYS A 125 -25.52 -3.05 4.17
N TRP A 126 -25.40 -2.82 2.86
CA TRP A 126 -24.14 -2.95 2.13
C TRP A 126 -23.21 -1.74 2.30
N TRP A 127 -23.76 -0.56 2.60
CA TRP A 127 -22.96 0.63 2.85
C TRP A 127 -22.96 0.97 4.32
N LEU A 128 -24.12 1.18 4.98
CA LEU A 128 -24.21 1.67 6.36
C LEU A 128 -23.82 0.63 7.42
N LEU A 129 -24.40 -0.58 7.37
CA LEU A 129 -24.06 -1.61 8.35
C LEU A 129 -22.65 -2.16 8.14
N ALA A 130 -22.15 -2.14 6.91
CA ALA A 130 -20.81 -2.60 6.60
C ALA A 130 -19.72 -1.55 6.89
N ILE A 131 -20.06 -0.27 7.17
CA ILE A 131 -19.05 0.79 7.46
C ILE A 131 -18.04 0.32 8.51
N PRO A 132 -18.43 -0.18 9.70
CA PRO A 132 -17.45 -0.53 10.72
C PRO A 132 -16.48 -1.61 10.25
N HIS A 133 -16.95 -2.56 9.43
CA HIS A 133 -16.09 -3.57 8.81
C HIS A 133 -15.17 -2.96 7.75
N TYR A 134 -15.67 -2.07 6.89
CA TYR A 134 -14.85 -1.40 5.89
C TYR A 134 -13.75 -0.55 6.50
N LEU A 135 -14.05 0.18 7.58
CA LEU A 135 -13.05 0.97 8.31
C LEU A 135 -11.89 0.09 8.80
N ILE A 136 -12.23 -1.02 9.46
CA ILE A 136 -11.22 -1.92 10.02
C ILE A 136 -10.48 -2.66 8.90
N LEU A 137 -11.17 -3.14 7.85
CA LEU A 137 -10.53 -3.81 6.71
C LEU A 137 -9.65 -2.85 5.89
N ALA A 138 -10.03 -1.58 5.75
CA ALA A 138 -9.20 -0.59 5.08
C ALA A 138 -7.87 -0.41 5.79
N VAL A 139 -7.86 -0.41 7.13
CA VAL A 139 -6.62 -0.36 7.93
C VAL A 139 -5.84 -1.68 7.84
N LEU A 140 -6.52 -2.82 8.03
CA LEU A 140 -5.86 -4.12 8.17
C LEU A 140 -5.42 -4.74 6.85
N VAL A 141 -6.15 -4.54 5.76
CA VAL A 141 -5.89 -5.12 4.44
C VAL A 141 -5.42 -4.05 3.46
N GLY A 142 -6.05 -2.89 3.48
CA GLY A 142 -5.84 -1.82 2.50
C GLY A 142 -4.61 -0.93 2.74
N GLY A 143 -4.07 -0.87 3.95
CA GLY A 143 -3.07 0.17 4.30
C GLY A 143 -3.82 1.47 4.53
N GLY A 144 -4.21 1.70 5.79
CA GLY A 144 -5.13 2.78 6.12
C GLY A 144 -4.55 4.16 5.86
N LEU A 145 -5.13 4.90 4.92
CA LEU A 145 -5.51 6.33 5.01
C LEU A 145 -6.22 6.75 3.69
N TRP A 146 -7.51 6.41 3.57
CA TRP A 146 -8.40 6.97 2.55
C TRP A 146 -9.66 7.61 3.17
N LEU A 147 -9.54 8.05 4.43
CA LEU A 147 -10.60 8.74 5.16
C LEU A 147 -10.04 10.08 5.62
N GLY A 148 -9.95 11.02 4.67
CA GLY A 148 -9.46 12.37 4.94
C GLY A 148 -8.79 13.10 3.76
N ALA A 149 -8.56 12.47 2.62
CA ALA A 149 -8.03 13.14 1.43
C ALA A 149 -9.15 13.85 0.65
N GLY A 150 -9.78 14.83 1.31
CA GLY A 150 -10.65 15.85 0.72
C GLY A 150 -10.03 17.24 0.85
N GLY A 151 -8.70 17.33 1.00
CA GLY A 151 -7.95 18.57 0.92
C GLY A 151 -7.36 18.73 -0.48
N ARG A 152 -7.60 19.88 -1.09
CA ARG A 152 -6.93 20.32 -2.32
C ARG A 152 -5.41 20.28 -2.08
N GLY A 153 -4.69 19.37 -2.74
CA GLY A 153 -3.25 19.20 -2.58
C GLY A 153 -2.91 17.71 -2.56
N GLY A 154 -2.41 17.20 -3.69
CA GLY A 154 -2.08 15.80 -3.87
C GLY A 154 -0.87 15.39 -3.06
N ASP A 155 -1.10 14.93 -1.83
CA ASP A 155 -0.10 14.18 -1.08
C ASP A 155 -0.22 12.70 -1.47
N ASP A 156 0.73 12.24 -2.27
CA ASP A 156 0.96 10.82 -2.58
C ASP A 156 1.38 10.09 -1.29
N GLY A 157 0.40 9.75 -0.46
CA GLY A 157 0.59 8.90 0.70
C GLY A 157 1.22 7.59 0.24
N TRP A 158 2.45 7.33 0.66
CA TRP A 158 3.14 6.09 0.34
C TRP A 158 2.25 4.95 0.83
N ALA A 159 1.87 4.06 -0.09
CA ALA A 159 1.05 2.89 0.21
C ALA A 159 1.85 1.93 1.11
N ALA A 160 1.97 2.27 2.39
CA ALA A 160 2.29 1.33 3.44
C ALA A 160 1.11 0.35 3.46
N GLY A 161 1.22 -0.73 2.67
CA GLY A 161 0.19 -1.75 2.59
C GLY A 161 -0.22 -2.20 3.99
N GLY A 162 -1.48 -2.56 4.16
CA GLY A 162 -2.09 -2.85 5.47
C GLY A 162 -1.37 -3.94 6.26
N LEU A 163 -1.82 -4.16 7.50
CA LEU A 163 -1.29 -5.22 8.36
C LEU A 163 -1.10 -6.56 7.61
N LEU A 164 -2.03 -6.93 6.73
CA LEU A 164 -1.95 -8.13 5.90
C LEU A 164 -0.67 -8.18 5.05
N THR A 165 -0.32 -7.11 4.33
CA THR A 165 0.87 -7.11 3.47
C THR A 165 2.14 -7.17 4.30
N LEU A 166 2.16 -6.50 5.46
CA LEU A 166 3.29 -6.61 6.40
C LEU A 166 3.44 -8.05 6.92
N LEU A 167 2.35 -8.68 7.33
CA LEU A 167 2.36 -10.07 7.83
C LEU A 167 2.78 -11.06 6.76
N VAL A 168 2.31 -10.90 5.52
CA VAL A 168 2.69 -11.75 4.39
C VAL A 168 4.15 -11.52 3.98
N LEU A 169 4.65 -10.28 4.06
CA LEU A 169 6.07 -9.99 3.86
C LEU A 169 6.94 -10.68 4.93
N ILE A 170 6.56 -10.57 6.21
CA ILE A 170 7.22 -11.27 7.32
C ILE A 170 7.20 -12.79 7.07
N ALA A 171 6.08 -13.33 6.59
CA ALA A 171 5.97 -14.75 6.24
C ALA A 171 6.90 -15.14 5.09
N GLY A 172 6.97 -14.33 4.03
CA GLY A 172 7.87 -14.54 2.89
C GLY A 172 9.34 -14.50 3.29
N ILE A 173 9.74 -13.54 4.14
CA ILE A 173 11.09 -13.44 4.71
C ILE A 173 11.39 -14.66 5.58
N ALA A 174 10.48 -15.05 6.48
CA ALA A 174 10.64 -16.24 7.30
C ALA A 174 10.78 -17.51 6.42
N LEU A 175 9.99 -17.63 5.36
CA LEU A 175 10.06 -18.72 4.39
C LEU A 175 11.39 -18.72 3.62
N LEU A 176 11.91 -17.55 3.25
CA LEU A 176 13.18 -17.40 2.55
C LEU A 176 14.37 -17.91 3.37
N PHE A 177 14.45 -17.50 4.65
CA PHE A 177 15.58 -17.84 5.52
C PHE A 177 15.44 -19.21 6.19
N THR A 178 14.23 -19.58 6.63
CA THR A 178 14.01 -20.79 7.42
C THR A 178 13.44 -21.96 6.62
N GLY A 179 12.90 -21.69 5.42
CA GLY A 179 12.13 -22.67 4.65
C GLY A 179 10.83 -23.10 5.33
N ARG A 180 10.36 -22.38 6.35
CA ARG A 180 9.16 -22.71 7.11
C ARG A 180 8.28 -21.48 7.31
N TYR A 181 7.00 -21.60 6.95
CA TYR A 181 5.99 -20.61 7.30
C TYR A 181 5.59 -20.76 8.79
N PRO A 182 5.67 -19.73 9.65
CA PRO A 182 5.21 -19.84 11.03
C PRO A 182 3.70 -20.18 11.12
N PRO A 183 3.29 -21.27 11.81
CA PRO A 183 1.88 -21.67 11.87
C PRO A 183 0.93 -20.60 12.42
N SER A 184 1.31 -19.93 13.51
CA SER A 184 0.50 -18.87 14.11
C SER A 184 0.28 -17.67 13.18
N LEU A 185 1.29 -17.32 12.39
CA LEU A 185 1.19 -16.24 11.40
C LEU A 185 0.27 -16.64 10.25
N TYR A 186 0.36 -17.89 9.79
CA TYR A 186 -0.52 -18.42 8.76
C TYR A 186 -1.98 -18.43 9.24
N ASP A 187 -2.23 -18.96 10.44
CA ASP A 187 -3.57 -19.04 11.03
C ASP A 187 -4.20 -17.64 11.18
N PHE A 188 -3.40 -16.64 11.54
CA PHE A 188 -3.83 -15.24 11.60
C PHE A 188 -4.20 -14.68 10.23
N VAL A 189 -3.33 -14.87 9.23
CA VAL A 189 -3.54 -14.40 7.86
C VAL A 189 -4.79 -15.04 7.25
N ILE A 190 -5.01 -16.34 7.47
CA ILE A 190 -6.24 -17.04 7.05
C ILE A 190 -7.47 -16.48 7.78
N GLY A 191 -7.39 -16.26 9.09
CA GLY A 191 -8.49 -15.66 9.86
C GLY A 191 -8.91 -14.28 9.34
N LEU A 192 -7.94 -13.44 8.96
CA LEU A 192 -8.16 -12.11 8.40
C LEU A 192 -8.83 -12.17 7.02
N ASN A 193 -8.32 -13.03 6.13
CA ASN A 193 -8.92 -13.23 4.80
C ASN A 193 -10.34 -13.83 4.88
N ARG A 194 -10.57 -14.79 5.79
CA ARG A 194 -11.88 -15.37 6.04
C ARG A 194 -12.88 -14.30 6.48
N TRP A 195 -12.48 -13.44 7.40
CA TRP A 195 -13.32 -12.33 7.83
C TRP A 195 -13.61 -11.36 6.67
N ALA A 196 -12.60 -10.98 5.89
CA ALA A 196 -12.77 -10.12 4.71
C ALA A 196 -13.74 -10.71 3.67
N LEU A 197 -13.64 -12.01 3.37
CA LEU A 197 -14.55 -12.70 2.44
C LEU A 197 -15.98 -12.79 2.97
N ARG A 198 -16.18 -12.96 4.27
CA ARG A 198 -17.51 -12.92 4.90
C ARG A 198 -18.14 -11.53 4.79
N VAL A 199 -17.34 -10.48 4.94
CA VAL A 199 -17.79 -9.09 4.73
C VAL A 199 -18.11 -8.84 3.26
N ALA A 200 -17.27 -9.31 2.33
CA ALA A 200 -17.52 -9.18 0.90
C ALA A 200 -18.84 -9.87 0.48
N ALA A 201 -19.11 -11.08 0.98
CA ALA A 201 -20.36 -11.78 0.73
C ALA A 201 -21.59 -11.05 1.32
N TYR A 202 -21.44 -10.44 2.50
CA TYR A 202 -22.51 -9.63 3.10
C TYR A 202 -22.77 -8.34 2.32
N ALA A 203 -21.72 -7.63 1.92
CA ALA A 203 -21.76 -6.43 1.09
C ALA A 203 -22.37 -6.69 -0.28
N ALA A 204 -22.03 -7.82 -0.90
CA ALA A 204 -22.56 -8.27 -2.17
C ALA A 204 -23.98 -8.87 -2.07
N LEU A 205 -24.66 -8.72 -0.92
CA LEU A 205 -26.05 -9.15 -0.70
C LEU A 205 -26.27 -10.67 -0.79
N MET A 206 -25.23 -11.48 -0.56
CA MET A 206 -25.31 -12.94 -0.63
C MET A 206 -25.81 -13.58 0.68
N THR A 207 -25.79 -12.85 1.79
CA THR A 207 -26.21 -13.36 3.11
C THR A 207 -26.87 -12.26 3.93
N ASP A 208 -27.95 -12.59 4.63
CA ASP A 208 -28.60 -11.68 5.58
C ASP A 208 -27.97 -11.61 6.96
N ARG A 209 -27.16 -12.60 7.31
CA ARG A 209 -26.48 -12.68 8.61
C ARG A 209 -25.31 -11.70 8.66
N TYR A 210 -25.29 -10.82 9.67
CA TYR A 210 -24.20 -9.85 9.88
C TYR A 210 -22.87 -10.56 10.21
N PRO A 211 -21.73 -10.19 9.58
CA PRO A 211 -20.46 -10.84 9.83
C PRO A 211 -19.95 -10.55 11.25
N PRO A 212 -19.59 -11.57 12.05
CA PRO A 212 -19.04 -11.35 13.38
C PRO A 212 -17.63 -10.74 13.32
N PHE A 213 -17.29 -9.83 14.24
CA PHE A 213 -15.95 -9.26 14.42
C PHE A 213 -15.01 -10.28 15.10
N ARG A 214 -14.75 -11.40 14.42
CA ARG A 214 -13.84 -12.43 14.89
C ARG A 214 -12.96 -12.94 13.76
N LEU A 215 -11.71 -13.15 14.10
CA LEU A 215 -10.73 -13.83 13.26
C LEU A 215 -10.81 -15.31 13.61
N ASP A 216 -11.65 -16.06 12.90
CA ASP A 216 -11.72 -17.51 13.06
C ASP A 216 -10.43 -18.13 12.52
N MET A 217 -9.43 -18.26 13.40
CA MET A 217 -8.07 -18.69 13.07
C MET A 217 -8.01 -20.14 12.62
N GLY A 218 -6.99 -20.46 11.81
CA GLY A 218 -6.71 -21.80 11.34
C GLY A 218 -7.24 -22.10 9.94
N GLY A 219 -6.66 -23.13 9.32
CA GLY A 219 -6.95 -23.49 7.93
C GLY A 219 -8.39 -23.92 7.67
N THR A 220 -9.03 -24.62 8.60
CA THR A 220 -10.42 -25.09 8.46
C THR A 220 -11.42 -24.13 9.10
N ASP A 221 -12.57 -23.92 8.45
CA ASP A 221 -13.66 -23.11 9.01
C ASP A 221 -14.34 -23.88 10.15
N PRO A 222 -14.59 -23.26 11.31
CA PRO A 222 -15.34 -23.90 12.40
C PRO A 222 -16.72 -24.43 11.98
N GLY A 223 -17.29 -23.89 10.90
CA GLY A 223 -18.55 -24.32 10.31
C GLY A 223 -18.47 -25.48 9.31
N THR A 224 -17.27 -25.95 8.97
CA THR A 224 -17.04 -27.08 8.06
C THR A 224 -17.13 -28.39 8.85
N PRO A 225 -18.04 -29.32 8.51
CA PRO A 225 -18.18 -30.57 9.23
C PRO A 225 -16.89 -31.40 9.14
N ALA A 226 -16.35 -31.81 10.30
CA ALA A 226 -15.22 -32.73 10.33
C ALA A 226 -15.63 -34.04 9.65
N VAL A 227 -14.88 -34.47 8.63
CA VAL A 227 -15.06 -35.78 8.01
C VAL A 227 -14.85 -36.84 9.10
N PRO A 228 -15.85 -37.69 9.41
CA PRO A 228 -15.66 -38.78 10.36
C PRO A 228 -14.53 -39.69 9.87
N PRO A 229 -13.66 -40.21 10.75
CA PRO A 229 -12.68 -41.22 10.34
C PRO A 229 -13.42 -42.37 9.65
N PRO A 230 -12.89 -42.91 8.54
CA PRO A 230 -13.58 -43.94 7.78
C PRO A 230 -13.91 -45.13 8.70
N PRO A 231 -15.14 -45.67 8.63
CA PRO A 231 -15.49 -46.82 9.44
C PRO A 231 -14.53 -47.96 9.09
N ALA A 232 -13.96 -48.58 10.12
CA ALA A 232 -13.08 -49.74 9.97
C ALA A 232 -13.78 -50.78 9.06
N PRO A 233 -13.08 -51.36 8.07
CA PRO A 233 -13.70 -52.26 7.12
C PRO A 233 -14.33 -53.43 7.86
N SER A 234 -15.66 -53.54 7.76
CA SER A 234 -16.44 -54.63 8.32
C SER A 234 -16.39 -55.80 7.34
N GLY A 235 -15.29 -56.56 7.38
CA GLY A 235 -15.11 -57.80 6.63
C GLY A 235 -14.89 -58.96 7.58
N GLY A 236 -15.89 -59.85 7.69
CA GLY A 236 -15.86 -60.99 8.60
C GLY A 236 -14.94 -62.14 8.15
N GLY A 237 -14.49 -62.90 9.15
CA GLY A 237 -14.12 -64.31 9.02
C GLY A 237 -12.62 -64.61 8.92
N ALA A 238 -11.95 -64.76 10.07
CA ALA A 238 -11.10 -65.91 10.42
C ALA A 238 -10.24 -65.59 11.65
N THR A 239 -10.26 -66.52 12.60
CA THR A 239 -9.46 -66.58 13.83
C THR A 239 -7.98 -66.32 13.62
N ALA A 240 -7.46 -65.25 14.20
CA ALA A 240 -6.06 -65.12 14.57
C ALA A 240 -5.98 -64.39 15.92
N ALA A 241 -5.35 -65.04 16.89
CA ALA A 241 -5.17 -64.55 18.25
C ALA A 241 -4.57 -63.14 18.25
N ALA A 242 -5.17 -62.25 19.04
CA ALA A 242 -4.65 -60.92 19.30
C ALA A 242 -3.25 -61.00 19.93
N PRO A 243 -2.23 -60.34 19.39
CA PRO A 243 -1.09 -59.96 20.21
C PRO A 243 -1.54 -58.87 21.16
N THR A 244 -1.53 -59.17 22.46
CA THR A 244 -1.69 -58.20 23.54
C THR A 244 -0.71 -57.03 23.29
N PRO A 245 -1.17 -55.77 23.17
CA PRO A 245 -0.25 -54.66 23.07
C PRO A 245 0.52 -54.53 24.39
N PRO A 246 1.82 -54.24 24.38
CA PRO A 246 2.54 -53.98 25.61
C PRO A 246 1.88 -52.78 26.32
N ALA A 247 1.44 -53.01 27.56
CA ALA A 247 1.07 -51.96 28.49
C ALA A 247 2.32 -51.13 28.79
N GLY A 248 2.52 -50.08 28.00
CA GLY A 248 3.76 -49.30 28.03
C GLY A 248 3.86 -48.29 26.89
N ALA A 249 2.77 -47.61 26.57
CA ALA A 249 2.81 -46.41 25.74
C ALA A 249 2.09 -45.28 26.50
N GLY A 250 2.69 -44.91 27.63
CA GLY A 250 2.43 -43.60 28.23
C GLY A 250 2.66 -42.56 27.15
N GLY A 251 1.70 -41.64 27.01
CA GLY A 251 1.72 -40.61 25.98
C GLY A 251 3.11 -39.98 25.91
N HIS A 252 3.74 -40.05 24.74
CA HIS A 252 4.91 -39.25 24.48
C HIS A 252 4.47 -37.79 24.67
N PRO A 253 5.00 -37.05 25.68
CA PRO A 253 4.86 -35.61 25.65
C PRO A 253 5.49 -35.16 24.33
N TYR A 254 4.71 -34.45 23.53
CA TYR A 254 5.21 -33.68 22.40
C TYR A 254 6.41 -32.86 22.89
N HIS A 255 7.63 -33.29 22.58
CA HIS A 255 8.80 -32.46 22.80
C HIS A 255 8.70 -31.34 21.76
N PRO A 256 8.47 -30.07 22.18
CA PRO A 256 8.43 -28.98 21.24
C PRO A 256 9.83 -28.86 20.66
N GLY A 257 10.00 -29.22 19.39
CA GLY A 257 11.25 -28.96 18.68
C GLY A 257 11.49 -27.46 18.71
N SER A 258 12.45 -27.02 19.54
CA SER A 258 13.01 -25.66 19.58
C SER A 258 11.96 -24.57 19.30
N THR A 259 11.01 -24.41 20.22
CA THR A 259 10.06 -23.30 20.15
C THR A 259 10.84 -22.00 20.31
N TRP A 260 10.81 -21.18 19.27
CA TRP A 260 11.29 -19.81 19.32
C TRP A 260 10.65 -19.10 20.51
N SER A 261 11.45 -18.53 21.41
CA SER A 261 10.90 -17.74 22.50
C SER A 261 10.21 -16.50 21.93
N ALA A 262 9.14 -16.04 22.57
CA ALA A 262 8.40 -14.83 22.15
C ALA A 262 9.35 -13.63 21.93
N GLY A 263 10.41 -13.50 22.75
CA GLY A 263 11.44 -12.49 22.58
C GLY A 263 12.27 -12.60 21.29
N ARG A 264 12.51 -13.81 20.77
CA ARG A 264 13.20 -14.00 19.47
C ARG A 264 12.31 -13.62 18.31
N VAL A 265 11.02 -13.95 18.39
CA VAL A 265 10.02 -13.54 17.39
C VAL A 265 9.93 -12.01 17.37
N VAL A 266 9.80 -11.38 18.54
CA VAL A 266 9.79 -9.91 18.66
C VAL A 266 11.07 -9.28 18.11
N ALA A 267 12.25 -9.83 18.42
CA ALA A 267 13.52 -9.30 17.89
C ALA A 267 13.62 -9.37 16.37
N VAL A 268 13.17 -10.47 15.74
CA VAL A 268 13.15 -10.59 14.27
C VAL A 268 12.10 -9.67 13.64
N VAL A 269 10.93 -9.52 14.26
CA VAL A 269 9.89 -8.60 13.79
C VAL A 269 10.39 -7.15 13.83
N ILE A 270 10.95 -6.71 14.96
CA ILE A 270 11.54 -5.36 15.09
C ILE A 270 12.69 -5.20 14.09
N GLY A 271 13.57 -6.20 13.97
CA GLY A 271 14.68 -6.16 13.02
C GLY A 271 14.21 -6.03 11.56
N ALA A 272 13.18 -6.76 11.15
CA ALA A 272 12.60 -6.69 9.81
C ALA A 272 11.91 -5.34 9.54
N VAL A 273 11.22 -4.77 10.53
CA VAL A 273 10.63 -3.43 10.43
C VAL A 273 11.73 -2.38 10.23
N LEU A 274 12.81 -2.43 11.01
CA LEU A 274 13.93 -1.50 10.88
C LEU A 274 14.65 -1.60 9.53
N LEU A 275 14.87 -2.82 9.01
CA LEU A 275 15.47 -3.04 7.68
C LEU A 275 14.57 -2.51 6.55
N THR A 276 13.25 -2.68 6.68
CA THR A 276 12.29 -2.17 5.69
C THR A 276 12.27 -0.64 5.71
N ALA A 277 12.19 -0.04 6.90
CA ALA A 277 12.28 1.41 7.05
C ALA A 277 13.58 1.96 6.46
N ALA A 278 14.71 1.31 6.73
CA ALA A 278 16.03 1.69 6.20
C ALA A 278 16.06 1.75 4.66
N THR A 279 15.33 0.85 3.99
CA THR A 279 15.25 0.84 2.52
C THR A 279 14.54 2.09 2.00
N GLY A 280 13.44 2.50 2.64
CA GLY A 280 12.73 3.74 2.28
C GLY A 280 13.61 4.98 2.42
N PHE A 281 14.32 5.10 3.54
CA PHE A 281 15.30 6.17 3.74
C PHE A 281 16.43 6.14 2.68
N GLY A 282 16.92 4.95 2.31
CA GLY A 282 17.93 4.80 1.27
C GLY A 282 17.45 5.22 -0.12
N ILE A 283 16.23 4.84 -0.50
CA ILE A 283 15.62 5.24 -1.78
C ILE A 283 15.38 6.76 -1.82
N GLY A 284 14.85 7.33 -0.74
CA GLY A 284 14.65 8.78 -0.62
C GLY A 284 15.98 9.54 -0.75
N GLY A 285 17.01 9.13 -0.01
CA GLY A 285 18.34 9.73 -0.11
C GLY A 285 18.97 9.59 -1.51
N ALA A 286 18.81 8.43 -2.16
CA ALA A 286 19.32 8.20 -3.50
C ALA A 286 18.61 9.05 -4.57
N THR A 287 17.29 9.24 -4.42
CA THR A 287 16.49 10.07 -5.34
C THR A 287 16.88 11.54 -5.23
N LEU A 288 17.03 12.05 -4.00
CA LEU A 288 17.53 13.42 -3.77
C LEU A 288 18.91 13.62 -4.37
N LEU A 289 19.85 12.69 -4.14
CA LEU A 289 21.20 12.77 -4.69
C LEU A 289 21.22 12.64 -6.22
N TRP A 290 20.31 11.86 -6.80
CA TRP A 290 20.16 11.77 -8.25
C TRP A 290 19.67 13.09 -8.84
N ALA A 291 18.64 13.69 -8.26
CA ALA A 291 18.13 15.01 -8.67
C ALA A 291 19.24 16.06 -8.56
N ASP A 292 19.97 16.08 -7.43
CA ASP A 292 21.11 16.95 -7.19
C ASP A 292 22.19 16.86 -8.27
N ARG A 293 22.46 15.67 -8.80
CA ARG A 293 23.56 15.48 -9.77
C ARG A 293 23.15 15.61 -11.23
N THR A 294 21.88 15.36 -11.54
CA THR A 294 21.43 15.25 -12.93
C THR A 294 20.59 16.42 -13.40
N GLN A 295 19.93 17.13 -12.48
CA GLN A 295 19.04 18.25 -12.79
C GLN A 295 19.66 19.61 -12.48
N ARG A 296 20.97 19.65 -12.17
CA ARG A 296 21.70 20.89 -11.88
C ARG A 296 22.26 21.51 -13.15
N ASP A 297 22.00 22.81 -13.32
CA ASP A 297 22.72 23.70 -14.22
C ASP A 297 23.51 24.70 -13.36
N GLY A 298 24.80 24.41 -13.13
CA GLY A 298 25.59 25.08 -12.09
C GLY A 298 25.10 24.73 -10.69
N ASP A 299 24.76 25.75 -9.89
CA ASP A 299 24.25 25.59 -8.53
C ASP A 299 22.72 25.50 -8.44
N PHE A 300 22.02 25.67 -9.56
CA PHE A 300 20.56 25.74 -9.62
C PHE A 300 19.96 24.43 -10.10
N LEU A 301 18.91 23.97 -9.42
CA LEU A 301 18.00 22.97 -9.97
C LEU A 301 17.03 23.67 -10.90
N VAL A 302 17.08 23.35 -12.18
CA VAL A 302 16.31 24.04 -13.23
C VAL A 302 15.18 23.18 -13.78
N THR A 303 14.07 23.83 -14.13
CA THR A 303 13.03 23.21 -14.94
C THR A 303 13.47 23.12 -16.40
N PRO A 304 12.88 22.20 -17.20
CA PRO A 304 12.98 22.28 -18.66
C PRO A 304 12.47 23.62 -19.18
N TRP A 305 12.95 24.01 -20.37
CA TRP A 305 12.44 25.17 -21.09
C TRP A 305 10.96 24.97 -21.49
N ALA A 306 10.20 26.05 -21.35
CA ALA A 306 8.78 26.08 -21.62
C ALA A 306 8.42 27.28 -22.49
N SER A 307 7.79 27.02 -23.64
CA SER A 307 7.31 28.07 -24.54
C SER A 307 6.03 28.70 -23.99
N VAL A 308 6.02 30.02 -23.84
CA VAL A 308 4.85 30.82 -23.48
C VAL A 308 4.57 31.86 -24.57
N SER A 309 3.30 32.10 -24.85
CA SER A 309 2.87 33.12 -25.81
C SER A 309 1.54 33.75 -25.40
N THR A 310 1.37 35.04 -25.68
CA THR A 310 0.11 35.76 -25.49
C THR A 310 -0.10 36.79 -26.59
N ASP A 311 -1.34 36.96 -27.03
CA ASP A 311 -1.77 38.08 -27.90
C ASP A 311 -1.96 39.39 -27.10
N GLY A 312 -1.85 39.31 -25.76
CA GLY A 312 -1.97 40.44 -24.82
C GLY A 312 -0.67 41.23 -24.66
N TYR A 313 -0.60 42.04 -23.59
CA TYR A 313 0.54 42.90 -23.27
C TYR A 313 1.49 42.31 -22.22
N ALA A 314 1.04 41.32 -21.44
CA ALA A 314 1.83 40.70 -20.38
C ALA A 314 1.46 39.24 -20.13
N ILE A 315 2.42 38.47 -19.63
CA ILE A 315 2.22 37.16 -19.02
C ILE A 315 2.61 37.27 -17.55
N THR A 316 1.74 36.83 -16.65
CA THR A 316 2.01 36.84 -15.20
C THR A 316 1.97 35.44 -14.61
N SER A 317 2.75 35.22 -13.56
CA SER A 317 2.57 34.05 -12.71
C SER A 317 1.33 34.23 -11.81
N ASP A 318 0.70 33.13 -11.40
CA ASP A 318 -0.21 33.19 -10.25
C ASP A 318 0.56 33.65 -8.99
N SER A 319 -0.15 34.14 -7.98
CA SER A 319 0.47 34.68 -6.78
C SER A 319 1.28 33.60 -6.07
N ILE A 320 2.59 33.84 -5.93
CA ILE A 320 3.50 32.95 -5.20
C ILE A 320 3.39 33.34 -3.72
N GLU A 321 2.55 32.64 -2.98
CA GLU A 321 2.38 32.82 -1.54
C GLU A 321 3.57 32.15 -0.80
N LEU A 322 4.43 32.96 -0.20
CA LEU A 322 5.49 32.50 0.70
C LEU A 322 5.10 32.88 2.14
N ASP A 323 4.26 32.05 2.79
CA ASP A 323 3.90 32.20 4.21
C ASP A 323 4.76 31.28 5.09
N VAL A 324 5.79 31.86 5.70
CA VAL A 324 6.67 31.17 6.64
C VAL A 324 6.48 31.72 8.05
N ARG A 325 5.24 31.69 8.56
CA ARG A 325 4.96 32.02 9.96
C ARG A 325 5.72 31.13 10.94
N GLY A 326 6.88 31.61 11.40
CA GLY A 326 7.65 31.08 12.53
C GLY A 326 8.88 30.24 12.18
N SER A 327 9.37 30.29 10.93
CA SER A 327 10.49 29.45 10.51
C SER A 327 11.37 30.04 9.41
N ASP A 328 11.89 31.26 9.60
CA ASP A 328 12.83 31.97 8.70
C ASP A 328 14.00 31.09 8.24
N TRP A 329 14.43 30.14 9.08
CA TRP A 329 15.48 29.15 8.76
C TRP A 329 15.11 28.22 7.58
N VAL A 330 13.84 28.03 7.25
CA VAL A 330 13.38 27.18 6.14
C VAL A 330 13.59 27.86 4.78
N LEU A 331 13.53 29.18 4.68
CA LEU A 331 13.88 29.86 3.44
C LEU A 331 15.41 29.85 3.29
N ASP A 332 16.14 30.42 4.24
CA ASP A 332 17.59 30.58 4.10
C ASP A 332 18.39 29.26 4.02
N ASP A 333 18.03 28.22 4.79
CA ASP A 333 18.76 26.94 4.75
C ASP A 333 18.22 25.97 3.68
N PHE A 334 16.94 26.08 3.27
CA PHE A 334 16.28 25.11 2.39
C PHE A 334 16.11 25.59 0.94
N LEU A 335 15.82 26.88 0.70
CA LEU A 335 15.64 27.49 -0.62
C LEU A 335 16.52 28.75 -0.74
N GLY A 336 17.63 28.66 -1.47
CA GLY A 336 18.54 29.79 -1.63
C GLY A 336 18.06 30.81 -2.66
N THR A 337 18.83 30.99 -3.73
CA THR A 337 18.52 31.97 -4.78
C THR A 337 17.60 31.34 -5.83
N ALA A 338 16.51 32.00 -6.18
CA ALA A 338 15.71 31.69 -7.35
C ALA A 338 16.30 32.38 -8.59
N ARG A 339 16.27 31.70 -9.73
CA ARG A 339 16.73 32.21 -11.02
C ARG A 339 15.63 32.02 -12.05
N ILE A 340 15.29 33.08 -12.77
CA ILE A 340 14.33 33.04 -13.87
C ILE A 340 15.11 33.38 -15.13
N GLU A 341 15.04 32.49 -16.12
CA GLU A 341 15.70 32.69 -17.41
C GLU A 341 14.64 32.75 -18.50
N VAL A 342 14.78 33.74 -19.38
CA VAL A 342 13.83 34.03 -20.44
C VAL A 342 14.60 34.23 -21.74
N ASP A 343 14.22 33.50 -22.78
CA ASP A 343 14.78 33.63 -24.13
C ASP A 343 13.69 34.11 -25.10
N PRO A 344 13.82 35.32 -25.71
CA PRO A 344 12.85 35.80 -26.67
C PRO A 344 12.79 34.91 -27.91
N SER A 345 11.58 34.63 -28.40
CA SER A 345 11.40 33.83 -29.63
C SER A 345 11.88 34.55 -30.89
N SER A 346 12.01 35.88 -30.86
CA SER A 346 12.55 36.69 -31.95
C SER A 346 13.68 37.62 -31.48
N ALA A 347 14.76 37.69 -32.25
CA ALA A 347 15.97 38.46 -31.88
C ALA A 347 15.77 40.00 -31.94
N ASP A 348 14.66 40.46 -32.51
CA ASP A 348 14.32 41.88 -32.62
C ASP A 348 13.43 42.36 -31.45
N GLU A 349 12.91 41.44 -30.63
CA GLU A 349 12.09 41.74 -29.47
C GLU A 349 12.95 42.03 -28.23
N GLU A 350 12.72 43.18 -27.61
CA GLU A 350 13.30 43.53 -26.32
C GLU A 350 12.30 43.21 -25.22
N LEU A 351 12.63 42.23 -24.37
CA LEU A 351 11.78 41.76 -23.30
C LEU A 351 12.15 42.39 -21.96
N PHE A 352 11.15 42.50 -21.11
CA PHE A 352 11.25 42.91 -19.72
C PHE A 352 10.71 41.78 -18.83
N VAL A 353 11.51 41.36 -17.85
CA VAL A 353 11.08 40.46 -16.78
C VAL A 353 11.26 41.16 -15.44
N GLY A 354 10.22 41.18 -14.60
CA GLY A 354 10.26 41.82 -13.30
C GLY A 354 9.56 40.99 -12.23
N ILE A 355 10.06 41.09 -10.99
CA ILE A 355 9.45 40.51 -9.80
C ILE A 355 8.98 41.66 -8.92
N ALA A 356 7.69 41.68 -8.58
CA ALA A 356 7.09 42.67 -7.70
C ALA A 356 6.21 42.00 -6.65
N ARG A 357 5.87 42.74 -5.59
CA ARG A 357 4.81 42.31 -4.67
C ARG A 357 3.51 42.17 -5.44
N THR A 358 2.73 41.13 -5.17
CA THR A 358 1.47 40.86 -5.89
C THR A 358 0.55 42.07 -5.90
N ALA A 359 0.40 42.76 -4.76
CA ALA A 359 -0.44 43.96 -4.68
C ALA A 359 0.03 45.14 -5.55
N ASP A 360 1.32 45.25 -5.86
CA ASP A 360 1.88 46.31 -6.70
C ASP A 360 1.81 45.94 -8.19
N ALA A 361 2.09 44.67 -8.51
CA ALA A 361 1.90 44.12 -9.86
C ALA A 361 0.41 44.20 -10.28
N ASP A 362 -0.51 43.78 -9.41
CA ASP A 362 -1.96 43.84 -9.65
C ASP A 362 -2.44 45.28 -9.91
N ARG A 363 -1.85 46.26 -9.21
CA ARG A 363 -2.21 47.68 -9.40
C ARG A 363 -1.74 48.20 -10.75
N TYR A 364 -0.53 47.83 -11.16
CA TYR A 364 0.02 48.22 -12.46
C TYR A 364 -0.73 47.55 -13.62
N LEU A 365 -1.16 46.30 -13.43
CA LEU A 365 -1.85 45.49 -14.46
C LEU A 365 -3.39 45.56 -14.40
N ALA A 366 -3.97 46.34 -13.49
CA ALA A 366 -5.42 46.37 -13.23
C ALA A 366 -6.28 46.60 -14.49
N ASP A 367 -5.80 47.45 -15.41
CA ASP A 367 -6.47 47.80 -16.65
C ASP A 367 -5.72 47.28 -17.90
N VAL A 368 -4.77 46.34 -17.73
CA VAL A 368 -3.90 45.83 -18.80
C VAL A 368 -4.33 44.44 -19.22
N ARG A 369 -4.48 44.19 -20.53
CA ARG A 369 -4.79 42.84 -21.02
C ARG A 369 -3.59 41.92 -20.81
N HIS A 370 -3.76 40.85 -20.03
CA HIS A 370 -2.68 39.92 -19.71
C HIS A 370 -3.19 38.51 -19.41
N ASP A 371 -2.30 37.53 -19.54
CA ASP A 371 -2.60 36.13 -19.28
C ASP A 371 -1.91 35.64 -18.00
N VAL A 372 -2.63 34.87 -17.19
CA VAL A 372 -2.10 34.32 -15.93
C VAL A 372 -1.79 32.83 -16.07
N VAL A 373 -0.54 32.47 -15.79
CA VAL A 373 -0.01 31.11 -15.83
C VAL A 373 0.01 30.53 -14.41
N ARG A 374 -0.70 29.41 -14.23
CA ARG A 374 -1.00 28.83 -12.90
C ARG A 374 -0.05 27.76 -12.40
N ASP A 375 0.83 27.25 -13.25
CA ASP A 375 1.80 26.22 -12.89
C ASP A 375 2.92 26.21 -13.93
N LEU A 376 4.16 26.45 -13.50
CA LEU A 376 5.38 26.10 -14.25
C LEU A 376 5.99 24.76 -13.77
N GLY A 377 5.27 24.06 -12.88
CA GLY A 377 5.70 22.80 -12.27
C GLY A 377 5.33 21.55 -13.09
N PRO A 378 6.05 20.43 -12.91
CA PRO A 378 5.74 19.17 -13.59
C PRO A 378 4.35 18.64 -13.18
N ARG A 379 3.40 18.63 -14.11
CA ARG A 379 2.11 17.94 -13.92
C ARG A 379 2.27 16.43 -14.07
N TRP A 380 1.94 15.69 -13.02
CA TRP A 380 1.94 14.23 -13.03
C TRP A 380 0.53 13.69 -13.28
N GLU A 381 0.10 13.65 -14.53
CA GLU A 381 -1.18 13.04 -14.91
C GLU A 381 -0.99 11.55 -15.24
N GLY A 382 -1.86 10.70 -14.66
CA GLY A 382 -1.72 9.25 -14.50
C GLY A 382 -1.65 8.37 -15.76
N ARG A 383 -1.21 8.88 -16.91
CA ARG A 383 -0.92 8.07 -18.10
C ARG A 383 0.17 8.61 -19.04
N GLY A 384 0.96 9.60 -18.64
CA GLY A 384 2.08 10.05 -19.47
C GLY A 384 3.08 10.91 -18.72
N ASN A 385 4.37 10.57 -18.83
CA ASN A 385 5.51 11.38 -18.41
C ASN A 385 5.75 12.58 -19.36
N ARG A 386 4.66 13.18 -19.87
CA ARG A 386 4.75 14.28 -20.83
C ARG A 386 4.60 15.59 -20.08
N TRP A 387 5.63 16.40 -20.12
CA TRP A 387 5.55 17.80 -19.71
C TRP A 387 4.52 18.48 -20.64
N LEU A 388 3.35 18.78 -20.09
CA LEU A 388 2.36 19.64 -20.71
C LEU A 388 2.83 21.06 -20.39
N GLY A 389 3.10 21.85 -21.43
CA GLY A 389 3.54 23.23 -21.26
C GLY A 389 2.57 24.06 -20.40
N PRO A 390 2.99 25.26 -19.98
CA PRO A 390 2.08 26.19 -19.33
C PRO A 390 0.92 26.56 -20.27
N ASP A 391 -0.24 25.94 -20.08
CA ASP A 391 -1.47 26.45 -20.69
C ASP A 391 -1.92 27.68 -19.88
N ALA A 392 -2.14 28.81 -20.56
CA ALA A 392 -2.72 30.00 -19.93
C ALA A 392 -4.10 29.64 -19.35
N VAL A 393 -4.27 29.80 -18.04
CA VAL A 393 -5.47 29.32 -17.33
C VAL A 393 -6.53 30.42 -17.21
N ARG A 394 -6.11 31.68 -17.31
CA ARG A 394 -7.01 32.83 -17.16
C ARG A 394 -6.51 34.03 -17.97
N GLU A 395 -7.25 34.38 -19.01
CA GLU A 395 -7.10 35.65 -19.72
C GLU A 395 -7.78 36.76 -18.91
N VAL A 396 -7.14 37.93 -18.83
CA VAL A 396 -7.67 39.14 -18.21
C VAL A 396 -7.84 40.19 -19.29
N ASP A 397 -9.07 40.65 -19.49
CA ASP A 397 -9.38 41.72 -20.44
C ASP A 397 -8.83 43.07 -19.95
N GLY A 398 -8.38 43.90 -20.89
CA GLY A 398 -7.83 45.23 -20.60
C GLY A 398 -7.32 45.95 -21.84
N GLY A 399 -6.68 47.11 -21.64
CA GLY A 399 -6.03 47.92 -22.66
C GLY A 399 -4.50 47.81 -22.62
N ALA A 400 -3.83 48.74 -23.30
CA ALA A 400 -2.37 48.87 -23.26
C ALA A 400 -1.90 49.42 -21.90
N PRO A 401 -0.70 49.04 -21.44
CA PRO A 401 -0.11 49.59 -20.22
C PRO A 401 0.07 51.11 -20.32
N ALA A 402 -0.19 51.81 -19.21
CA ALA A 402 -0.15 53.27 -19.16
C ALA A 402 1.28 53.86 -19.30
N ALA A 403 2.29 53.07 -18.92
CA ALA A 403 3.70 53.39 -19.09
C ALA A 403 4.50 52.08 -19.29
N PRO A 404 5.68 52.15 -19.91
CA PRO A 404 6.57 50.99 -20.06
C PRO A 404 6.93 50.38 -18.70
N PRO A 405 7.14 49.05 -18.63
CA PRO A 405 7.45 48.39 -17.36
C PRO A 405 8.77 48.87 -16.76
N GLY A 406 9.78 49.21 -17.59
CA GLY A 406 11.08 49.70 -17.12
C GLY A 406 11.06 51.08 -16.43
N ASP A 407 9.98 51.86 -16.61
CA ASP A 407 9.83 53.19 -15.99
C ASP A 407 9.11 53.13 -14.62
N GLN A 408 8.71 51.93 -14.16
CA GLN A 408 7.97 51.76 -12.91
C GLN A 408 8.91 51.38 -11.75
N ASP A 409 8.77 52.06 -10.62
CA ASP A 409 9.54 51.78 -9.38
C ASP A 409 8.91 50.68 -8.50
N ILE A 410 8.16 49.73 -9.09
CA ILE A 410 7.47 48.66 -8.34
C ILE A 410 8.27 47.36 -8.24
N TRP A 411 9.30 47.22 -9.07
CA TRP A 411 10.06 45.99 -9.22
C TRP A 411 11.11 45.87 -8.13
N VAL A 412 11.12 44.73 -7.43
CA VAL A 412 12.19 44.41 -6.48
C VAL A 412 13.44 43.98 -7.23
N GLU A 413 13.27 43.19 -8.28
CA GLU A 413 14.31 42.83 -9.22
C GLU A 413 13.73 42.86 -10.64
N SER A 414 14.50 43.35 -11.62
CA SER A 414 14.09 43.34 -13.03
C SER A 414 15.27 43.26 -13.98
N ALA A 415 15.03 42.76 -15.19
CA ALA A 415 15.99 42.70 -16.27
C ALA A 415 15.32 43.07 -17.61
N THR A 416 16.09 43.67 -18.52
CA THR A 416 15.63 44.08 -19.85
C THR A 416 16.70 43.83 -20.91
N GLY A 417 16.31 43.30 -22.07
CA GLY A 417 17.23 43.05 -23.18
C GLY A 417 16.65 42.21 -24.32
N ARG A 418 17.47 42.00 -25.36
CA ARG A 418 17.08 41.39 -26.66
C ARG A 418 17.61 39.97 -26.88
N GLY A 419 18.07 39.32 -25.83
CA GLY A 419 18.57 37.94 -25.85
C GLY A 419 18.27 37.28 -24.51
N GLU A 420 18.91 36.15 -24.23
CA GLU A 420 18.71 35.42 -22.96
C GLU A 420 18.88 36.35 -21.75
N LEU A 421 17.79 36.54 -21.02
CA LEU A 421 17.70 37.31 -19.78
C LEU A 421 17.79 36.34 -18.61
N SER A 422 18.62 36.68 -17.64
CA SER A 422 18.69 35.95 -16.37
C SER A 422 18.42 36.90 -15.23
N LEU A 423 17.39 36.60 -14.44
CA LEU A 423 16.98 37.34 -13.26
C LEU A 423 17.17 36.47 -12.03
N GLU A 424 18.10 36.87 -11.15
CA GLU A 424 18.34 36.18 -9.88
C GLU A 424 17.72 36.98 -8.74
N TRP A 425 16.94 36.30 -7.90
CA TRP A 425 16.24 36.91 -6.78
C TRP A 425 16.30 35.99 -5.56
N ARG A 426 16.42 36.58 -4.37
CA ARG A 426 16.31 35.84 -3.11
C ARG A 426 14.87 35.93 -2.59
N PRO A 427 14.14 34.81 -2.54
CA PRO A 427 12.79 34.79 -2.01
C PRO A 427 12.74 35.33 -0.58
N ALA A 428 11.77 36.19 -0.30
CA ALA A 428 11.50 36.71 1.02
C ALA A 428 10.01 36.50 1.35
N ASP A 429 9.66 36.54 2.64
CA ASP A 429 8.27 36.37 3.05
C ASP A 429 7.33 37.39 2.38
N GLY A 430 6.21 36.88 1.87
CA GLY A 430 5.15 37.66 1.24
C GLY A 430 4.65 37.05 -0.08
N ASP A 431 3.77 37.81 -0.72
CA ASP A 431 3.14 37.42 -1.98
C ASP A 431 3.86 38.08 -3.15
N TRP A 432 4.34 37.26 -4.08
CA TRP A 432 5.15 37.71 -5.20
C TRP A 432 4.51 37.35 -6.53
N THR A 433 4.68 38.23 -7.51
CA THR A 433 4.24 38.01 -8.89
C THR A 433 5.39 38.29 -9.84
N VAL A 434 5.63 37.35 -10.74
CA VAL A 434 6.56 37.52 -11.86
C VAL A 434 5.77 38.06 -13.04
N VAL A 435 6.28 39.11 -13.68
CA VAL A 435 5.66 39.75 -14.84
C VAL A 435 6.65 39.71 -16.00
N LEU A 436 6.21 39.16 -17.13
CA LEU A 436 6.92 39.16 -18.40
C LEU A 436 6.17 40.03 -19.41
N MET A 437 6.86 41.01 -19.99
CA MET A 437 6.31 41.98 -20.95
C MET A 437 7.32 42.30 -22.03
N ARG A 438 6.87 42.95 -23.11
CA ARG A 438 7.80 43.67 -23.99
C ARG A 438 8.26 44.97 -23.32
N ALA A 439 9.53 45.33 -23.51
CA ALA A 439 10.13 46.50 -22.86
C ALA A 439 9.48 47.83 -23.25
N ASP A 440 8.88 47.91 -24.45
CA ASP A 440 8.15 49.08 -24.96
C ASP A 440 6.65 49.08 -24.57
N GLY A 441 6.17 48.03 -23.89
CA GLY A 441 4.76 47.88 -23.50
C GLY A 441 3.81 47.51 -24.65
N ALA A 442 4.32 47.03 -25.79
CA ALA A 442 3.49 46.57 -26.90
C ALA A 442 2.91 45.16 -26.69
N ALA A 443 1.85 44.84 -27.43
CA ALA A 443 1.18 43.53 -27.39
C ALA A 443 1.90 42.49 -28.28
N ASP A 444 1.49 41.23 -28.14
CA ASP A 444 2.01 40.05 -28.85
C ASP A 444 3.40 39.64 -28.36
N LEU A 445 3.48 38.69 -27.43
CA LEU A 445 4.71 38.30 -26.77
C LEU A 445 4.88 36.79 -26.88
N ALA A 446 6.06 36.34 -27.31
CA ALA A 446 6.46 34.93 -27.30
C ALA A 446 7.88 34.76 -26.76
N ALA A 447 8.03 33.86 -25.78
CA ALA A 447 9.32 33.58 -25.15
C ALA A 447 9.39 32.15 -24.63
N ASP A 448 10.61 31.61 -24.55
CA ASP A 448 10.90 30.40 -23.79
C ASP A 448 11.34 30.80 -22.38
N VAL A 449 10.73 30.18 -21.37
CA VAL A 449 11.00 30.48 -19.96
C VAL A 449 11.45 29.22 -19.24
N ARG A 450 12.44 29.33 -18.36
CA ARG A 450 12.79 28.31 -17.37
C ARG A 450 13.01 28.94 -16.00
N VAL A 451 12.72 28.17 -14.96
CA VAL A 451 12.91 28.60 -13.57
C VAL A 451 13.88 27.66 -12.90
N GLY A 452 14.78 28.21 -12.10
CA GLY A 452 15.71 27.47 -11.28
C GLY A 452 15.70 27.96 -9.84
N ALA A 453 16.11 27.10 -8.91
CA ALA A 453 16.35 27.48 -7.53
C ALA A 453 17.59 26.76 -6.99
N THR A 454 18.39 27.44 -6.16
CA THR A 454 19.40 26.74 -5.37
C THR A 454 18.70 26.09 -4.17
N VAL A 455 19.06 24.83 -3.89
CA VAL A 455 18.51 24.09 -2.74
C VAL A 455 19.70 23.61 -1.89
N PRO A 456 20.26 24.48 -1.03
CA PRO A 456 21.47 24.17 -0.27
C PRO A 456 21.30 23.00 0.71
N ALA A 457 20.08 22.81 1.24
CA ALA A 457 19.75 21.70 2.13
C ALA A 457 19.79 20.33 1.45
N LEU A 458 19.71 20.25 0.12
CA LEU A 458 19.46 18.99 -0.59
C LEU A 458 20.52 17.91 -0.32
N PRO A 459 21.83 18.22 -0.37
CA PRO A 459 22.88 17.26 0.04
C PRO A 459 22.80 16.90 1.54
N GLY A 460 22.47 17.87 2.40
CA GLY A 460 22.31 17.66 3.84
C GLY A 460 21.15 16.72 4.17
N LEU A 461 20.01 16.89 3.49
CA LEU A 461 18.84 16.02 3.58
C LEU A 461 19.15 14.62 3.07
N ALA A 462 19.79 14.50 1.91
CA ALA A 462 20.20 13.21 1.38
C ALA A 462 21.13 12.48 2.38
N ALA A 463 22.12 13.20 2.95
CA ALA A 463 23.02 12.66 3.96
C ALA A 463 22.29 12.25 5.25
N ALA A 464 21.32 13.05 5.71
CA ALA A 464 20.51 12.73 6.89
C ALA A 464 19.66 11.47 6.65
N LEU A 465 19.00 11.37 5.49
CA LEU A 465 18.23 10.18 5.11
C LEU A 465 19.12 8.94 5.05
N PHE A 466 20.31 9.03 4.43
CA PHE A 466 21.27 7.92 4.42
C PHE A 466 21.79 7.57 5.82
N GLY A 467 22.03 8.57 6.68
CA GLY A 467 22.45 8.37 8.05
C GLY A 467 21.42 7.62 8.88
N ILE A 468 20.15 8.08 8.85
CA ILE A 468 19.03 7.42 9.52
C ILE A 468 18.84 6.01 8.95
N GLY A 469 18.83 5.87 7.62
CA GLY A 469 18.73 4.58 6.94
C GLY A 469 19.85 3.62 7.36
N GLY A 470 21.09 4.09 7.46
CA GLY A 470 22.24 3.31 7.89
C GLY A 470 22.13 2.83 9.34
N VAL A 471 21.69 3.69 10.25
CA VAL A 471 21.46 3.34 11.67
C VAL A 471 20.37 2.28 11.80
N LEU A 472 19.24 2.46 11.11
CA LEU A 472 18.14 1.50 11.09
C LEU A 472 18.57 0.17 10.48
N LEU A 473 19.36 0.20 9.40
CA LEU A 473 19.90 -0.98 8.76
C LEU A 473 20.82 -1.77 9.71
N ALA A 474 21.74 -1.06 10.39
CA ALA A 474 22.65 -1.68 11.34
C ALA A 474 21.89 -2.29 12.54
N ALA A 475 20.95 -1.54 13.14
CA ALA A 475 20.14 -2.01 14.26
C ALA A 475 19.28 -3.22 13.85
N GLY A 476 18.65 -3.16 12.68
CA GLY A 476 17.85 -4.25 12.15
C GLY A 476 18.67 -5.51 11.88
N LEU A 477 19.85 -5.36 11.26
CA LEU A 477 20.76 -6.47 10.98
C LEU A 477 21.28 -7.12 12.27
N VAL A 478 21.65 -6.33 13.28
CA VAL A 478 22.10 -6.83 14.59
C VAL A 478 20.99 -7.66 15.26
N LEU A 479 19.75 -7.18 15.29
CA LEU A 479 18.63 -7.90 15.89
C LEU A 479 18.37 -9.25 15.21
N VAL A 480 18.38 -9.26 13.87
CA VAL A 480 18.18 -10.49 13.09
C VAL A 480 19.35 -11.48 13.29
N LEU A 481 20.59 -11.01 13.25
CA LEU A 481 21.78 -11.85 13.43
C LEU A 481 21.89 -12.43 14.85
N VAL A 482 21.56 -11.64 15.88
CA VAL A 482 21.56 -12.11 17.28
C VAL A 482 20.47 -13.15 17.51
N ALA A 483 19.29 -12.97 16.93
CA ALA A 483 18.23 -13.98 16.95
C ALA A 483 18.64 -15.28 16.23
N ALA A 484 19.42 -15.16 15.14
CA ALA A 484 19.88 -16.30 14.35
C ALA A 484 21.03 -17.09 15.02
N ARG A 485 22.01 -16.44 15.65
CA ARG A 485 23.24 -17.09 16.18
C ARG A 485 23.03 -17.93 17.45
N ARG A 486 21.97 -17.73 18.22
CA ARG A 486 21.69 -18.50 19.46
C ARG A 486 20.97 -19.84 19.23
N SER A 487 20.87 -20.27 17.98
CA SER A 487 20.27 -21.54 17.56
C SER A 487 21.26 -22.72 17.56
N GLY A 488 22.56 -22.46 17.80
CA GLY A 488 23.64 -23.46 17.64
C GLY A 488 24.17 -24.15 18.91
N GLN A 489 23.59 -23.95 20.10
CA GLN A 489 24.06 -24.67 21.31
C GLN A 489 23.24 -25.94 21.56
N THR A 490 23.72 -27.07 21.07
CA THR A 490 23.22 -28.41 21.39
C THR A 490 23.56 -28.75 22.86
N PRO A 491 22.62 -29.25 23.69
CA PRO A 491 22.95 -29.73 25.03
C PRO A 491 23.87 -30.97 24.95
N PRO A 492 24.79 -31.19 25.91
CA PRO A 492 25.62 -32.40 25.93
C PRO A 492 24.74 -33.66 26.11
N PRO A 493 25.11 -34.80 25.50
CA PRO A 493 24.33 -36.03 25.59
C PRO A 493 24.29 -36.56 27.03
N ALA A 494 23.09 -36.92 27.50
CA ALA A 494 22.90 -37.56 28.80
C ALA A 494 23.53 -38.97 28.82
N GLY A 495 24.33 -39.26 29.84
CA GLY A 495 24.96 -40.57 30.04
C GLY A 495 23.95 -41.69 30.36
N PRO A 496 24.36 -42.97 30.25
CA PRO A 496 23.46 -44.11 30.35
C PRO A 496 22.87 -44.28 31.76
N THR A 497 21.55 -44.42 31.82
CA THR A 497 20.75 -44.66 33.02
C THR A 497 20.92 -46.08 33.57
N ALA A 498 21.10 -46.20 34.89
CA ALA A 498 21.22 -47.47 35.62
C ALA A 498 19.93 -48.31 35.61
N PRO A 499 20.02 -49.66 35.72
CA PRO A 499 18.84 -50.54 35.65
C PRO A 499 17.99 -50.52 36.93
N PRO A 500 16.69 -50.82 36.84
CA PRO A 500 15.74 -50.72 37.96
C PRO A 500 15.90 -51.84 39.00
N PRO A 501 15.49 -51.62 40.26
CA PRO A 501 15.61 -52.61 41.33
C PRO A 501 14.55 -53.73 41.22
N ALA A 502 14.92 -54.93 41.67
CA ALA A 502 14.10 -56.14 41.64
C ALA A 502 12.91 -56.11 42.63
N PRO A 503 11.80 -56.80 42.33
CA PRO A 503 10.58 -56.76 43.15
C PRO A 503 10.71 -57.59 44.44
N VAL A 504 10.20 -57.04 45.54
CA VAL A 504 10.12 -57.68 46.85
C VAL A 504 8.83 -58.50 46.93
N LEU A 505 8.93 -59.80 47.16
CA LEU A 505 7.78 -60.68 47.42
C LEU A 505 7.24 -60.44 48.83
N SER A 506 6.00 -59.96 48.95
CA SER A 506 5.27 -59.91 50.21
C SER A 506 4.60 -61.26 50.50
N THR A 507 5.03 -61.95 51.55
CA THR A 507 4.36 -63.14 52.08
C THR A 507 3.28 -62.71 53.08
N SER A 508 2.01 -62.89 52.72
CA SER A 508 0.88 -62.84 53.65
C SER A 508 0.59 -64.24 54.20
N GLY A 509 1.09 -64.55 55.41
CA GLY A 509 0.66 -65.70 56.19
C GLY A 509 -0.41 -65.26 57.21
N GLY A 510 -1.60 -65.85 57.12
CA GLY A 510 -2.75 -65.55 57.98
C GLY A 510 -2.62 -66.07 59.43
N PRO A 511 -3.59 -65.74 60.31
CA PRO A 511 -3.54 -66.06 61.73
C PRO A 511 -4.20 -67.41 62.06
N GLN A 512 -3.78 -68.02 63.18
CA GLN A 512 -4.56 -68.72 64.23
C GLN A 512 -3.80 -69.91 64.82
N GLY A 513 -3.85 -70.03 66.16
CA GLY A 513 -3.45 -71.21 66.93
C GLY A 513 -2.60 -70.89 68.14
#